data_AF-A0A1J3DQC0-F1
#
_entry.id   AF-A0A1J3DQC0-F1
#
_cell.length_a   1.000
_cell.length_b   1.000
_cell.length_c   1.000
_cell.angle_alpha   90.00
_cell.angle_beta   90.00
_cell.angle_gamma   90.00
#
_symmetry.space_group_name_H-M   'P 1'
#
loop_
_entity.id
_entity.type
_entity.pdbx_description
1 polymer ?
#
loop_
_entity_poly.entity_id
_entity_poly.type
_entity_poly.pdbx_seq_one_letter_code
_entity_poly.pdbx_strand_id
1 'polypeptide(L)'
;HILSIKERMSCNGVPVSASTLNDVFKSIKPILDQSIQEEHGSLSHFEILTGIAFSLFAKQNVDIAVIEAGLGGARDATNIIESSNIAASVITTIGEEHL
;
A
#
# COMPACT_ATOMS: atom_id res chain seq x y z
N HIS A 1 4.47 -4.72 10.37
CA HIS A 1 4.23 -6.17 10.53
C HIS A 1 5.31 -6.76 11.41
N ILE A 2 4.97 -7.80 12.18
CA ILE A 2 5.84 -8.47 13.14
C ILE A 2 6.01 -9.95 12.77
N LEU A 3 4.92 -10.66 12.45
CA LEU A 3 4.96 -12.11 12.20
C LEU A 3 4.65 -12.46 10.75
N SER A 4 3.73 -11.73 10.12
CA SER A 4 3.26 -12.05 8.77
C SER A 4 3.04 -10.80 7.92
N ILE A 5 3.40 -10.89 6.64
CA ILE A 5 3.15 -9.83 5.66
C ILE A 5 1.66 -9.44 5.57
N LYS A 6 0.76 -10.38 5.89
CA LYS A 6 -0.69 -10.15 5.90
C LYS A 6 -1.10 -9.05 6.87
N GLU A 7 -0.35 -8.84 7.94
CA GLU A 7 -0.64 -7.76 8.92
C GLU A 7 -0.56 -6.37 8.30
N ARG A 8 0.15 -6.21 7.16
CA ARG A 8 0.21 -4.94 6.44
C ARG A 8 -1.10 -4.55 5.76
N MET A 9 -2.04 -5.50 5.61
CA MET A 9 -3.28 -5.30 4.87
C MET A 9 -4.43 -5.96 5.63
N SER A 10 -5.31 -5.15 6.21
CA SER A 10 -6.45 -5.62 6.99
C SER A 10 -7.74 -5.00 6.49
N CYS A 11 -8.84 -5.76 6.58
CA CYS A 11 -10.20 -5.26 6.35
C CYS A 11 -11.01 -5.51 7.61
N ASN A 12 -11.73 -4.49 8.09
CA ASN A 12 -12.50 -4.54 9.34
C ASN A 12 -11.65 -5.01 10.54
N GLY A 13 -10.39 -4.56 10.61
CA GLY A 13 -9.46 -4.90 11.70
C GLY A 13 -8.87 -6.31 11.64
N VAL A 14 -9.18 -7.10 10.61
CA VAL A 14 -8.68 -8.47 10.45
C VAL A 14 -7.72 -8.55 9.25
N PRO A 15 -6.50 -9.10 9.40
CA PRO A 15 -5.62 -9.35 8.28
C PRO A 15 -6.29 -10.18 7.21
N VAL A 16 -6.18 -9.76 5.94
CA VAL A 16 -6.81 -10.51 4.84
C VAL A 16 -6.16 -11.88 4.66
N SER A 17 -6.92 -12.82 4.10
CA SER A 17 -6.42 -14.17 3.86
C SER A 17 -5.31 -14.19 2.79
N ALA A 18 -4.46 -15.21 2.82
CA ALA A 18 -3.41 -15.38 1.82
C ALA A 18 -3.98 -15.61 0.41
N SER A 19 -5.12 -16.31 0.30
CA SER A 19 -5.82 -16.50 -0.98
C SER A 19 -6.32 -15.17 -1.51
N THR A 20 -6.93 -14.33 -0.68
CA THR A 20 -7.38 -12.98 -1.08
C THR A 20 -6.22 -12.14 -1.61
N LEU A 21 -5.07 -12.11 -0.92
CA LEU A 21 -3.89 -11.39 -1.40
C LEU A 21 -3.36 -11.95 -2.72
N ASN A 22 -3.31 -13.28 -2.85
CA ASN A 22 -2.88 -13.93 -4.08
C ASN A 22 -3.82 -13.61 -5.25
N ASP A 23 -5.13 -13.54 -5.00
CA ASP A 23 -6.12 -13.22 -6.03
C ASP A 23 -6.02 -11.76 -6.48
N VAL A 24 -5.76 -10.83 -5.55
CA VAL A 24 -5.47 -9.43 -5.87
C VAL A 24 -4.17 -9.34 -6.67
N PHE A 25 -3.09 -9.95 -6.17
CA PHE A 25 -1.80 -9.97 -6.85
C PHE A 25 -1.93 -10.48 -8.28
N LYS A 26 -2.58 -11.63 -8.49
CA LYS A 26 -2.83 -12.19 -9.82
C LYS A 26 -3.62 -11.25 -10.72
N SER A 27 -4.64 -10.56 -10.17
CA SER A 27 -5.46 -9.65 -10.97
C SER A 27 -4.69 -8.41 -11.46
N ILE A 28 -3.69 -7.96 -10.71
CA ILE A 28 -2.88 -6.78 -11.08
C ILE A 28 -1.51 -7.14 -11.66
N LYS A 29 -1.13 -8.43 -11.64
CA LYS A 29 0.17 -8.90 -12.11
C LYS A 29 0.55 -8.38 -13.51
N PRO A 30 -0.35 -8.35 -14.52
CA PRO A 30 0.01 -7.82 -15.83
C PRO A 30 0.44 -6.35 -15.78
N ILE A 31 -0.24 -5.54 -14.98
CA ILE A 31 0.09 -4.12 -14.79
C ILE A 31 1.41 -3.98 -14.03
N LEU A 32 1.61 -4.78 -12.97
CA LEU A 32 2.88 -4.81 -12.23
C LEU A 32 4.05 -5.21 -13.12
N ASP A 33 3.89 -6.25 -13.95
CA ASP A 33 4.94 -6.71 -14.87
C ASP A 33 5.30 -5.62 -15.89
N GLN A 34 4.30 -4.89 -16.40
CA GLN A 34 4.51 -3.73 -17.27
C GLN A 34 5.28 -2.63 -16.55
N SER A 35 4.85 -2.20 -15.36
CA SER A 35 5.53 -1.15 -14.59
C SER A 35 6.95 -1.56 -14.21
N ILE A 36 7.21 -2.84 -13.92
CA ILE A 36 8.56 -3.35 -13.68
C ILE A 36 9.43 -3.18 -14.93
N GLN A 37 8.91 -3.42 -16.13
CA GLN A 37 9.65 -3.22 -17.37
C GLN A 37 9.92 -1.73 -17.65
N GLU A 38 8.90 -0.88 -17.47
CA GLU A 38 8.99 0.57 -17.67
C GLU A 38 10.02 1.21 -16.73
N GLU A 39 10.07 0.75 -15.48
CA GLU A 39 11.02 1.21 -14.47
C GLU A 39 12.35 0.43 -14.49
N HIS A 40 12.61 -0.37 -15.53
CA HIS A 40 13.83 -1.16 -15.69
C HIS A 40 14.19 -2.04 -14.47
N GLY A 41 13.16 -2.56 -13.78
CA GLY A 41 13.32 -3.38 -12.58
C GLY A 41 13.60 -2.60 -11.29
N SER A 42 13.47 -1.27 -11.31
CA SER A 42 13.83 -0.40 -10.18
C SER A 42 12.75 -0.26 -9.12
N LEU A 43 11.56 -0.84 -9.33
CA LEU A 43 10.49 -0.80 -8.34
C LEU A 43 10.89 -1.52 -7.05
N SER A 44 10.75 -0.81 -5.95
CA SER A 44 10.98 -1.33 -4.61
C SER A 44 9.90 -2.31 -4.20
N HIS A 45 10.24 -3.17 -3.23
CA HIS A 45 9.28 -4.05 -2.58
C HIS A 45 8.10 -3.28 -1.97
N PHE A 46 8.35 -2.08 -1.44
CA PHE A 46 7.32 -1.26 -0.80
C PHE A 46 6.34 -0.66 -1.81
N GLU A 47 6.82 -0.21 -2.98
CA GLU A 47 5.94 0.29 -4.05
C GLU A 47 5.03 -0.82 -4.57
N ILE A 48 5.56 -2.03 -4.78
CA ILE A 48 4.76 -3.18 -5.20
C ILE A 48 3.68 -3.53 -4.15
N LEU A 49 4.06 -3.59 -2.86
CA LEU A 49 3.10 -3.85 -1.79
C LEU A 49 2.03 -2.76 -1.68
N THR A 50 2.41 -1.50 -1.85
CA THR A 50 1.49 -0.36 -1.81
C THR A 50 0.47 -0.45 -2.95
N GLY A 51 0.91 -0.79 -4.16
CA GLY A 51 0.02 -1.06 -5.29
C GLY A 51 -0.95 -2.21 -5.04
N ILE A 52 -0.49 -3.31 -4.42
CA ILE A 52 -1.35 -4.43 -4.01
C ILE A 52 -2.38 -3.97 -2.96
N ALA A 53 -1.97 -3.19 -1.96
CA ALA A 53 -2.85 -2.72 -0.90
C ALA A 53 -3.98 -1.82 -1.43
N PHE A 54 -3.66 -0.83 -2.28
CA PHE A 54 -4.67 0.01 -2.90
C PHE A 54 -5.62 -0.80 -3.80
N SER A 55 -5.09 -1.76 -4.56
CA SER A 55 -5.90 -2.66 -5.39
C SER A 55 -6.83 -3.55 -4.57
N LEU A 56 -6.35 -4.03 -3.42
CA LEU A 56 -7.16 -4.78 -2.46
C LEU A 56 -8.31 -3.92 -1.92
N PHE A 57 -8.03 -2.70 -1.44
CA PHE A 57 -9.05 -1.83 -0.87
C PHE A 57 -10.11 -1.41 -1.91
N ALA A 58 -9.69 -1.11 -3.14
CA ALA A 58 -10.61 -0.87 -4.24
C ALA A 58 -11.49 -2.09 -4.54
N LYS A 59 -10.90 -3.30 -4.59
CA LYS A 59 -11.64 -4.55 -4.84
C LYS A 59 -12.62 -4.92 -3.72
N GLN A 60 -12.27 -4.62 -2.48
CA GLN A 60 -13.14 -4.83 -1.32
C GLN A 60 -14.21 -3.74 -1.18
N ASN A 61 -14.13 -2.66 -1.98
CA ASN A 61 -15.04 -1.53 -1.95
C ASN A 61 -15.19 -0.95 -0.54
N VAL A 62 -14.05 -0.69 0.12
CA VAL A 62 -14.04 -0.14 1.48
C VAL A 62 -14.56 1.30 1.49
N ASP A 63 -15.33 1.66 2.51
CA ASP A 63 -15.81 3.04 2.66
C ASP A 63 -14.67 4.01 3.00
N ILE A 64 -13.71 3.55 3.81
CA ILE A 64 -12.54 4.30 4.27
C ILE A 64 -11.34 3.35 4.34
N ALA A 65 -10.21 3.81 3.82
CA ALA A 65 -8.91 3.16 4.01
C ALA A 65 -8.02 4.04 4.91
N VAL A 66 -7.41 3.44 5.93
CA VAL A 66 -6.38 4.09 6.76
C VAL A 66 -5.03 3.65 6.23
N ILE A 67 -4.24 4.60 5.74
CA ILE A 67 -2.95 4.35 5.10
C ILE A 67 -1.85 4.94 5.96
N GLU A 68 -0.95 4.07 6.43
CA GLU A 68 0.26 4.47 7.15
C GLU A 68 1.38 4.74 6.14
N ALA A 69 2.01 5.92 6.21
CA ALA A 69 3.18 6.22 5.40
C ALA A 69 4.34 5.29 5.77
N GLY A 70 5.07 4.78 4.78
CA GLY A 70 6.20 3.88 5.02
C GLY A 70 7.41 4.59 5.62
N LEU A 71 7.84 5.69 4.99
CA LEU A 71 8.91 6.54 5.48
C LEU A 71 8.67 8.01 5.10
N GLY A 72 8.64 8.88 6.11
CA GLY A 72 8.42 10.31 5.91
C GLY A 72 7.01 10.61 5.40
N GLY A 73 6.88 10.95 4.11
CA GLY A 73 5.58 11.21 3.50
C GLY A 73 5.67 11.80 2.09
N ALA A 74 6.43 12.90 1.92
CA ALA A 74 6.45 13.63 0.64
C ALA A 74 6.85 12.78 -0.57
N ARG A 75 7.73 11.79 -0.38
CA ARG A 75 8.21 10.86 -1.42
C ARG A 75 7.85 9.41 -1.11
N ASP A 76 6.94 9.19 -0.17
CA ASP A 76 6.51 7.84 0.18
C ASP A 76 5.58 7.28 -0.90
N ALA A 77 5.65 5.98 -1.17
CA ALA A 77 4.82 5.34 -2.19
C ALA A 77 3.31 5.47 -1.92
N THR A 78 2.92 5.71 -0.67
CA THR A 78 1.52 5.94 -0.28
C THR A 78 1.00 7.33 -0.66
N ASN A 79 1.88 8.29 -0.94
CA ASN A 79 1.55 9.68 -1.22
C ASN A 79 1.12 9.92 -2.67
N ILE A 80 0.20 9.10 -3.16
CA ILE A 80 -0.40 9.19 -4.51
C ILE A 80 -1.89 9.55 -4.46
N ILE A 81 -2.46 9.70 -3.27
CA ILE A 81 -3.88 9.97 -3.06
C ILE A 81 -4.15 11.45 -3.35
N GLU A 82 -5.06 11.73 -4.28
CA GLU A 82 -5.49 13.10 -4.56
C GLU A 82 -6.05 13.77 -3.30
N SER A 83 -5.71 15.05 -3.07
CA SER A 83 -6.15 15.77 -1.86
C SER A 83 -7.66 15.84 -1.70
N SER A 84 -8.42 15.80 -2.80
CA SER A 84 -9.90 15.72 -2.81
C SER A 84 -10.44 14.43 -2.18
N ASN A 85 -9.65 13.36 -2.17
CA ASN A 85 -10.00 12.04 -1.64
C ASN A 85 -9.42 11.79 -0.23
N ILE A 86 -8.69 12.76 0.34
CA ILE A 86 -8.12 12.68 1.69
C ILE A 86 -9.10 13.31 2.68
N ALA A 87 -9.73 12.48 3.51
CA ALA A 87 -10.59 12.98 4.59
C ALA A 87 -9.79 13.62 5.75
N ALA A 88 -8.61 13.09 6.04
CA ALA A 88 -7.70 13.61 7.06
C ALA A 88 -6.26 13.21 6.76
N SER A 89 -5.31 14.09 7.10
CA SER A 89 -3.88 13.80 7.13
C SER A 89 -3.40 13.95 8.58
N VAL A 90 -2.69 12.94 9.08
CA VAL A 90 -2.28 12.88 10.49
C VAL A 90 -0.77 12.76 10.56
N ILE A 91 -0.14 13.73 11.21
CA ILE A 91 1.28 13.68 11.57
C ILE A 91 1.32 13.45 13.08
N THR A 92 1.93 12.35 13.51
CA THR A 92 1.97 11.96 14.92
C THR A 92 3.10 12.70 15.65
N THR A 93 4.25 12.07 15.83
CA THR A 93 5.43 12.63 16.50
C THR A 93 6.56 12.82 15.50
N ILE A 94 7.26 13.94 15.60
CA ILE A 94 8.47 14.21 14.80
C ILE A 94 9.67 14.11 15.73
N GLY A 95 10.67 13.32 15.32
CA GLY A 95 11.93 13.14 16.02
C GLY A 95 13.06 12.86 15.02
N GLU A 96 14.29 12.85 15.51
CA GLU A 96 15.43 12.42 14.70
C GLU A 96 15.40 10.90 14.55
N GLU A 97 14.94 10.44 13.40
CA GLU A 97 14.96 9.05 12.97
C GLU A 97 15.23 9.04 11.46
N HIS A 98 15.98 8.06 10.96
CA HIS A 98 16.32 7.91 9.53
C HIS A 98 17.09 9.10 8.90
N LEU A 99 18.30 9.37 9.42
CA LEU A 99 19.29 10.32 8.83
C LEU A 99 19.98 9.77 7.58
#